data_AF-B3DY29-F1
#
_entry.id   AF-B3DY29-F1
#
_cell.length_a   1.000
_cell.length_b   1.000
_cell.length_c   1.000
_cell.angle_alpha   90.00
_cell.angle_beta   90.00
_cell.angle_gamma   90.00
#
_symmetry.space_group_name_H-M   'P 1'
#
loop_
_entity.id
_entity.type
_entity.pdbx_description
1 polymer ?
#
loop_
_entity_poly.entity_id
_entity_poly.type
_entity_poly.pdbx_seq_one_letter_code
_entity_poly.pdbx_strand_id
1 'polypeptide(L)'
;MFRKKGKTMKMYAAIDLFKGQVVRLRQGKLEEMTVYGSDPVKTALFWQSQGADGLHIVDLEGAFSGTPRHLDLLEKIAYAVTIPIQFGGGLRTVEQVLKALEGGAQRVVIGSKLVTDPGFLQELSEKIGPEKIVAALDTQNGEIQIEGWKKSSGYSLENFIKWVEQKGAGFLLYTNIQTDGTLKGADVRGTQKVVEMSRLPVFASGGIGCTKDVEELLKLKGLYGAILGRSLYEGKISLSEIKKNFKL
;
A
#
# COMPACT_ATOMS: atom_id res chain seq x y z
N MET A 1 8.07 12.49 -16.27
CA MET A 1 7.82 11.45 -17.30
C MET A 1 8.43 10.12 -16.83
N PHE A 2 7.64 9.25 -16.20
CA PHE A 2 8.12 7.97 -15.68
C PHE A 2 8.41 7.02 -16.86
N ARG A 3 9.66 6.91 -17.29
CA ARG A 3 10.07 6.02 -18.40
C ARG A 3 9.79 4.56 -18.03
N LYS A 4 8.90 3.91 -18.79
CA LYS A 4 8.74 2.45 -18.89
C LYS A 4 10.02 1.85 -19.50
N LYS A 5 11.05 1.59 -18.69
CA LYS A 5 12.21 0.76 -19.07
C LYS A 5 12.33 -0.39 -18.07
N GLY A 6 12.00 -1.60 -18.52
CA GLY A 6 12.52 -2.89 -18.06
C GLY A 6 12.70 -3.12 -16.55
N LYS A 7 11.86 -2.56 -15.68
CA LYS A 7 11.95 -2.83 -14.23
C LYS A 7 11.18 -4.09 -13.91
N THR A 8 11.87 -5.02 -13.27
CA THR A 8 11.29 -6.13 -12.52
C THR A 8 10.24 -5.60 -11.54
N MET A 9 9.10 -6.29 -11.43
CA MET A 9 8.02 -5.91 -10.52
C MET A 9 8.56 -5.83 -9.08
N LYS A 10 8.29 -4.72 -8.39
CA LYS A 10 8.75 -4.49 -7.02
C LYS A 10 7.91 -5.24 -6.00
N MET A 11 8.54 -5.82 -4.99
CA MET A 11 7.84 -6.57 -3.93
C MET A 11 7.96 -5.86 -2.59
N TYR A 12 6.84 -5.33 -2.13
CA TYR A 12 6.76 -4.61 -0.87
C TYR A 12 6.20 -5.53 0.20
N ALA A 13 6.87 -5.63 1.34
CA ALA A 13 6.33 -6.33 2.50
C ALA A 13 5.45 -5.36 3.29
N ALA A 14 4.21 -5.76 3.58
CA ALA A 14 3.33 -4.95 4.40
C ALA A 14 3.57 -5.19 5.91
N ILE A 15 3.42 -4.14 6.71
CA ILE A 15 3.47 -4.17 8.17
C ILE A 15 2.31 -3.31 8.67
N ASP A 16 1.31 -3.93 9.28
CA ASP A 16 0.22 -3.17 9.88
C ASP A 16 0.52 -3.01 11.38
N LEU A 17 0.40 -1.77 11.87
CA LEU A 17 0.71 -1.39 13.25
C LEU A 17 -0.56 -1.14 14.04
N PHE A 18 -0.69 -1.82 15.17
CA PHE A 18 -1.76 -1.60 16.13
C PHE A 18 -1.24 -1.84 17.55
N LYS A 19 -1.41 -0.86 18.44
CA LYS A 19 -0.91 -0.85 19.82
C LYS A 19 0.59 -1.16 19.91
N GLY A 20 1.36 -0.61 18.96
CA GLY A 20 2.80 -0.86 18.83
C GLY A 20 3.19 -2.28 18.39
N GLN A 21 2.24 -3.13 18.00
CA GLN A 21 2.47 -4.49 17.56
C GLN A 21 2.27 -4.63 16.05
N VAL A 22 2.88 -5.68 15.48
CA VAL A 22 2.65 -6.09 14.09
C VAL A 22 1.45 -7.00 14.05
N VAL A 23 0.43 -6.59 13.30
CA VAL A 23 -0.85 -7.29 13.21
C VAL A 23 -1.28 -7.51 11.76
N ARG A 24 -2.36 -8.28 11.57
CA ARG A 24 -3.19 -8.26 10.35
C ARG A 24 -4.65 -8.26 10.71
N LEU A 25 -5.44 -7.61 9.87
CA LEU A 25 -6.90 -7.69 9.90
C LEU A 25 -7.37 -8.58 8.74
N ARG A 26 -8.33 -9.47 8.99
CA ARG A 26 -9.03 -10.14 7.90
C ARG A 26 -10.09 -9.20 7.34
N GLN A 27 -9.96 -8.82 6.06
CA GLN A 27 -10.85 -7.87 5.40
C GLN A 27 -11.04 -6.57 6.19
N GLY A 28 -9.98 -6.05 6.82
CA GLY A 28 -10.03 -4.77 7.55
C GLY A 28 -10.79 -4.78 8.88
N LYS A 29 -11.27 -5.94 9.36
CA LYS A 29 -12.04 -6.06 10.60
C LYS A 29 -11.15 -6.21 11.83
N LEU A 30 -11.36 -5.35 12.83
CA LEU A 30 -10.60 -5.34 14.09
C LEU A 30 -10.87 -6.58 14.95
N GLU A 31 -12.11 -7.08 14.93
CA GLU A 31 -12.53 -8.29 15.63
C GLU A 31 -11.90 -9.57 15.05
N GLU A 32 -11.39 -9.53 13.82
CA GLU A 32 -10.67 -10.62 13.16
C GLU A 32 -9.16 -10.29 13.06
N MET A 33 -8.59 -9.69 14.12
CA MET A 33 -7.18 -9.33 14.20
C MET A 33 -6.29 -10.50 14.65
N THR A 34 -5.16 -10.69 13.97
CA THR A 34 -4.09 -11.60 14.38
C THR A 34 -2.82 -10.81 14.70
N VAL A 35 -2.20 -11.08 15.84
CA VAL A 35 -0.89 -10.51 16.22
C VAL A 35 0.22 -11.44 15.72
N TYR A 36 1.18 -10.89 14.97
CA TYR A 36 2.32 -11.64 14.42
C TYR A 36 3.66 -11.33 15.10
N GLY A 37 3.75 -10.21 15.82
CA GLY A 37 4.96 -9.85 16.55
C GLY A 37 4.79 -8.60 17.38
N SER A 38 5.63 -8.47 18.41
CA SER A 38 5.67 -7.31 19.31
C SER A 38 6.76 -6.30 18.97
N ASP A 39 7.61 -6.58 17.99
CA ASP A 39 8.74 -5.73 17.61
C ASP A 39 8.70 -5.39 16.11
N PRO A 40 8.08 -4.25 15.74
CA PRO A 40 7.98 -3.78 14.37
C PRO A 40 9.33 -3.53 13.69
N VAL A 41 10.35 -3.09 14.44
CA VAL A 41 11.69 -2.80 13.90
C VAL A 41 12.36 -4.11 13.48
N LYS A 42 12.29 -5.14 14.34
CA LYS A 42 12.78 -6.48 14.00
C LYS A 42 12.04 -7.08 12.81
N THR A 43 10.72 -6.89 12.73
CA THR A 43 9.94 -7.33 11.56
C THR A 43 10.36 -6.63 10.27
N ALA A 44 10.59 -5.31 10.31
CA ALA A 44 11.07 -4.55 9.16
C ALA A 44 12.46 -5.02 8.67
N LEU A 45 13.41 -5.19 9.60
CA LEU A 45 14.74 -5.74 9.31
C LEU A 45 14.67 -7.15 8.74
N PHE A 46 13.77 -7.98 9.27
CA PHE A 46 13.55 -9.32 8.75
C PHE A 46 13.09 -9.28 7.29
N TRP A 47 12.07 -8.49 6.94
CA TRP A 47 11.60 -8.41 5.55
C TRP A 47 12.64 -7.83 4.60
N GLN A 48 13.45 -6.86 5.06
CA GLN A 48 14.62 -6.40 4.31
C GLN A 48 15.60 -7.55 4.04
N SER A 49 15.94 -8.36 5.06
CA SER A 49 16.83 -9.51 4.90
C SER A 49 16.28 -10.60 3.97
N GLN A 50 14.95 -10.68 3.83
CA GLN A 50 14.27 -11.58 2.88
C GLN A 50 14.22 -11.02 1.45
N GLY A 51 14.75 -9.81 1.21
CA GLY A 51 14.85 -9.21 -0.13
C GLY A 51 13.66 -8.33 -0.52
N ALA A 52 12.90 -7.80 0.44
CA ALA A 52 11.87 -6.81 0.15
C ALA A 52 12.47 -5.58 -0.56
N ASP A 53 11.82 -5.14 -1.64
CA ASP A 53 12.19 -3.93 -2.37
C ASP A 53 11.75 -2.63 -1.64
N GLY A 54 10.88 -2.77 -0.65
CA GLY A 54 10.36 -1.69 0.18
C GLY A 54 9.37 -2.20 1.21
N LEU A 55 8.96 -1.32 2.11
CA LEU A 55 7.96 -1.60 3.14
C LEU A 55 6.70 -0.79 2.90
N HIS A 56 5.54 -1.41 3.05
CA HIS A 56 4.26 -0.73 3.13
C HIS A 56 3.75 -0.78 4.56
N ILE A 57 3.86 0.34 5.27
CA ILE A 57 3.48 0.43 6.67
C ILE A 57 2.11 1.09 6.77
N VAL A 58 1.20 0.44 7.48
CA VAL A 58 -0.14 0.97 7.75
C VAL A 58 -0.32 1.15 9.25
N ASP A 59 -0.46 2.39 9.68
CA ASP A 59 -0.87 2.73 11.04
C ASP A 59 -2.39 2.56 11.16
N LEU A 60 -2.82 1.40 11.67
CA LEU A 60 -4.25 1.08 11.79
C LEU A 60 -4.93 1.96 12.82
N GLU A 61 -4.29 2.22 13.97
CA GLU A 61 -4.84 3.14 14.97
C GLU A 61 -4.99 4.55 14.41
N GLY A 62 -4.03 4.98 13.61
CA GLY A 62 -4.12 6.24 12.89
C GLY A 62 -5.25 6.25 11.86
N ALA A 63 -5.42 5.17 11.11
CA ALA A 63 -6.50 5.02 10.16
C ALA A 63 -7.88 5.15 10.83
N PHE A 64 -8.08 4.50 11.98
CA PHE A 64 -9.33 4.56 12.73
C PHE A 64 -9.55 5.92 13.44
N SER A 65 -8.52 6.45 14.10
CA SER A 65 -8.64 7.69 14.89
C SER A 65 -8.54 8.97 14.05
N GLY A 66 -8.02 8.90 12.83
CA GLY A 66 -7.84 10.05 11.93
C GLY A 66 -6.62 10.90 12.19
N THR A 67 -5.68 10.43 13.01
CA THR A 67 -4.39 11.05 13.24
C THR A 67 -3.34 9.97 13.44
N PRO A 68 -2.14 10.06 12.84
CA PRO A 68 -1.10 9.06 13.04
C PRO A 68 -0.79 8.88 14.53
N ARG A 69 -0.64 7.63 14.96
CA ARG A 69 -0.34 7.19 16.32
C ARG A 69 1.06 6.57 16.44
N HIS A 70 1.66 6.18 15.32
CA HIS A 70 2.92 5.43 15.31
C HIS A 70 4.06 6.12 14.52
N LEU A 71 4.13 7.46 14.56
CA LEU A 71 5.21 8.20 13.90
C LEU A 71 6.58 7.93 14.52
N ASP A 72 6.65 7.70 15.83
CA ASP A 72 7.90 7.34 16.51
C ASP A 72 8.39 5.93 16.10
N LEU A 73 7.48 4.99 15.87
CA LEU A 73 7.80 3.67 15.34
C LEU A 73 8.22 3.75 13.87
N LEU A 74 7.56 4.60 13.08
CA LEU A 74 8.00 4.87 11.71
C LEU A 74 9.44 5.36 11.68
N GLU A 75 9.81 6.33 12.53
CA GLU A 75 11.17 6.85 12.64
C GLU A 75 12.18 5.76 13.02
N LYS A 76 11.87 4.95 14.04
CA LYS A 76 12.73 3.83 14.46
C LYS A 76 12.92 2.80 13.34
N ILE A 77 11.85 2.48 12.61
CA ILE A 77 11.92 1.56 11.47
C ILE A 77 12.77 2.16 10.36
N ALA A 78 12.52 3.42 10.00
CA ALA A 78 13.24 4.13 8.94
C ALA A 78 14.73 4.27 9.24
N TYR A 79 15.11 4.43 10.51
CA TYR A 79 16.51 4.43 10.92
C TYR A 79 17.18 3.05 10.76
N ALA A 80 16.42 1.96 10.97
CA ALA A 80 16.96 0.60 10.95
C ALA A 80 17.10 0.00 9.54
N VAL A 81 16.23 0.38 8.60
CA VAL A 81 16.22 -0.18 7.24
C VAL A 81 16.85 0.76 6.22
N THR A 82 17.37 0.19 5.13
CA THR A 82 17.93 0.92 3.98
C THR A 82 16.98 0.91 2.78
N ILE A 83 15.90 0.12 2.83
CA ILE A 83 14.89 0.03 1.78
C ILE A 83 13.80 1.11 1.95
N PRO A 84 13.16 1.57 0.87
CA PRO A 84 12.14 2.63 0.96
C PRO A 84 10.88 2.16 1.70
N ILE A 85 10.29 3.08 2.44
CA ILE A 85 9.04 2.96 3.18
C ILE A 85 7.98 3.82 2.52
N GLN A 86 6.79 3.25 2.35
CA GLN A 86 5.57 4.01 2.16
C GLN A 86 4.67 3.86 3.39
N PHE A 87 4.20 4.98 3.94
CA PHE A 87 3.45 5.02 5.19
C PHE A 87 2.03 5.54 4.96
N GLY A 88 1.03 4.83 5.49
CA GLY A 88 -0.37 5.24 5.47
C GLY A 88 -1.02 5.10 6.85
N GLY A 89 -2.18 5.72 7.02
CA GLY A 89 -2.96 5.67 8.27
C GLY A 89 -3.05 7.01 8.97
N GLY A 90 -4.25 7.60 8.99
CA GLY A 90 -4.53 8.83 9.74
C GLY A 90 -4.01 10.14 9.13
N LEU A 91 -3.43 10.11 7.93
CA LEU A 91 -2.91 11.29 7.24
C LEU A 91 -4.04 12.14 6.63
N ARG A 92 -4.64 13.01 7.43
CA ARG A 92 -5.79 13.87 7.07
C ARG A 92 -5.43 15.35 6.93
N THR A 93 -4.25 15.76 7.36
CA THR A 93 -3.72 17.13 7.20
C THR A 93 -2.34 17.12 6.57
N VAL A 94 -1.97 18.23 5.95
CA VAL A 94 -0.64 18.42 5.36
C VAL A 94 0.46 18.33 6.43
N GLU A 95 0.21 18.84 7.63
CA GLU A 95 1.16 18.73 8.74
C GLU A 95 1.45 17.28 9.13
N GLN A 96 0.41 16.43 9.20
CA GLN A 96 0.57 15.00 9.49
C GLN A 96 1.40 14.30 8.40
N VAL A 97 1.19 14.67 7.14
CA VAL A 97 1.99 14.15 6.02
C VAL A 97 3.46 14.57 6.15
N LEU A 98 3.72 15.84 6.44
CA LEU A 98 5.10 16.34 6.62
C LEU A 98 5.80 15.59 7.76
N LYS A 99 5.13 15.39 8.90
CA LYS A 99 5.69 14.59 10.02
C LYS A 99 6.00 13.14 9.63
N ALA A 100 5.17 12.52 8.79
CA ALA A 100 5.47 11.17 8.30
C ALA A 100 6.69 11.13 7.37
N LEU A 101 6.85 12.14 6.50
CA LEU A 101 8.03 12.26 5.63
C LEU A 101 9.30 12.56 6.43
N GLU A 102 9.22 13.45 7.43
CA GLU A 102 10.29 13.76 8.36
C GLU A 102 10.71 12.53 9.18
N GLY A 103 9.73 11.70 9.58
CA GLY A 103 9.96 10.39 10.21
C GLY A 103 10.56 9.33 9.28
N GLY A 104 10.92 9.68 8.04
CA GLY A 104 11.67 8.82 7.13
C GLY A 104 10.82 8.04 6.11
N ALA A 105 9.51 8.28 6.03
CA ALA A 105 8.73 7.75 4.90
C ALA A 105 9.15 8.46 3.61
N GLN A 106 9.46 7.69 2.56
CA GLN A 106 9.74 8.25 1.23
C GLN A 106 8.45 8.58 0.49
N ARG A 107 7.37 7.88 0.81
CA ARG A 107 6.04 8.10 0.22
C ARG A 107 4.95 8.01 1.28
N VAL A 108 3.91 8.81 1.12
CA VAL A 108 2.69 8.72 1.91
C VAL A 108 1.57 8.07 1.12
N VAL A 109 0.77 7.27 1.80
CA VAL A 109 -0.39 6.58 1.22
C VAL A 109 -1.66 7.27 1.71
N ILE A 110 -2.39 7.90 0.79
CA ILE A 110 -3.61 8.66 1.08
C ILE A 110 -4.80 7.92 0.47
N GLY A 111 -5.78 7.56 1.30
CA GLY A 111 -7.01 6.88 0.90
C GLY A 111 -8.24 7.78 1.06
N SER A 112 -9.01 7.56 2.13
CA SER A 112 -10.31 8.21 2.37
C SER A 112 -10.32 9.74 2.22
N LYS A 113 -9.25 10.43 2.61
CA LYS A 113 -9.14 11.89 2.48
C LYS A 113 -9.20 12.38 1.03
N LEU A 114 -8.77 11.56 0.07
CA LEU A 114 -8.85 11.88 -1.37
C LEU A 114 -10.29 12.11 -1.84
N VAL A 115 -11.25 11.40 -1.24
CA VAL A 115 -12.65 11.47 -1.62
C VAL A 115 -13.38 12.54 -0.80
N THR A 116 -13.11 12.62 0.50
CA THR A 116 -13.83 13.55 1.38
C THR A 116 -13.37 15.00 1.23
N ASP A 117 -12.18 15.21 0.68
CA ASP A 117 -11.63 16.54 0.40
C ASP A 117 -10.81 16.52 -0.91
N PRO A 118 -11.47 16.74 -2.05
CA PRO A 118 -10.81 16.76 -3.35
C PRO A 118 -9.70 17.83 -3.49
N GLY A 119 -9.73 18.90 -2.69
CA GLY A 119 -8.68 19.92 -2.72
C GLY A 119 -7.37 19.45 -2.12
N PHE A 120 -7.44 18.54 -1.15
CA PHE A 120 -6.31 18.07 -0.36
C PHE A 120 -5.18 17.46 -1.19
N LEU A 121 -5.51 16.65 -2.20
CA LEU A 121 -4.49 15.99 -3.02
C LEU A 121 -3.66 17.01 -3.81
N GLN A 122 -4.31 18.03 -4.37
CA GLN A 122 -3.64 19.08 -5.12
C GLN A 122 -2.73 19.92 -4.21
N GLU A 123 -3.26 20.38 -3.07
CA GLU A 123 -2.48 21.09 -2.07
C GLU A 123 -1.24 20.28 -1.66
N LEU A 124 -1.43 18.99 -1.41
CA LEU A 124 -0.36 18.11 -1.01
C LEU A 124 0.69 17.96 -2.13
N SER A 125 0.25 17.67 -3.36
CA SER A 125 1.15 17.52 -4.51
C SER A 125 1.98 18.77 -4.76
N GLU A 126 1.39 19.97 -4.65
CA GLU A 126 2.09 21.24 -4.82
C GLU A 126 3.16 21.43 -3.74
N LYS A 127 2.92 20.96 -2.52
CA LYS A 127 3.82 21.15 -1.38
C LYS A 127 4.96 20.14 -1.29
N ILE A 128 4.69 18.85 -1.55
CA ILE A 128 5.67 17.78 -1.31
C ILE A 128 6.17 17.09 -2.58
N GLY A 129 5.55 17.38 -3.73
CA GLY A 129 5.83 16.74 -5.00
C GLY A 129 5.00 15.46 -5.22
N PRO A 130 4.53 15.21 -6.45
CA PRO A 130 3.67 14.06 -6.76
C PRO A 130 4.37 12.72 -6.49
N GLU A 131 5.69 12.62 -6.67
CA GLU A 131 6.46 11.39 -6.46
C GLU A 131 6.44 10.85 -5.03
N LYS A 132 6.03 11.68 -4.06
CA LYS A 132 5.89 11.29 -2.66
C LYS A 132 4.48 10.80 -2.31
N ILE A 133 3.55 10.78 -3.26
CA ILE A 133 2.13 10.49 -3.00
C ILE A 133 1.70 9.20 -3.69
N VAL A 134 1.16 8.28 -2.90
CA VAL A 134 0.46 7.08 -3.36
C VAL A 134 -1.02 7.25 -3.07
N ALA A 135 -1.86 7.28 -4.12
CA ALA A 135 -3.30 7.29 -3.97
C ALA A 135 -3.82 5.85 -3.78
N ALA A 136 -4.45 5.57 -2.64
CA ALA A 136 -5.07 4.28 -2.36
C ALA A 136 -6.47 4.21 -3.00
N LEU A 137 -6.67 3.16 -3.80
CA LEU A 137 -7.85 2.81 -4.56
C LEU A 137 -8.42 1.52 -3.96
N ASP A 138 -9.12 1.65 -2.85
CA ASP A 138 -9.80 0.53 -2.22
C ASP A 138 -11.13 0.29 -2.95
N THR A 139 -11.29 -0.88 -3.56
CA THR A 139 -12.45 -1.17 -4.41
C THR A 139 -13.23 -2.39 -3.99
N GLN A 140 -14.55 -2.27 -4.10
CA GLN A 140 -15.50 -3.37 -3.96
C GLN A 140 -16.45 -3.31 -5.14
N ASN A 141 -16.63 -4.43 -5.86
CA ASN A 141 -17.50 -4.51 -7.05
C ASN A 141 -17.20 -3.44 -8.13
N GLY A 142 -15.95 -2.97 -8.23
CA GLY A 142 -15.55 -1.95 -9.20
C GLY A 142 -15.83 -0.50 -8.78
N GLU A 143 -16.33 -0.28 -7.56
CA GLU A 143 -16.56 1.05 -6.98
C GLU A 143 -15.52 1.37 -5.89
N ILE A 144 -15.09 2.63 -5.84
CA ILE A 144 -14.18 3.12 -4.79
C ILE A 144 -14.93 3.20 -3.45
N GLN A 145 -14.37 2.56 -2.42
CA GLN A 145 -14.86 2.57 -1.05
C GLN A 145 -14.10 3.58 -0.18
N ILE A 146 -14.79 4.16 0.79
CA ILE A 146 -14.25 5.15 1.74
C ILE A 146 -14.57 4.77 3.20
N GLU A 147 -14.05 5.58 4.14
CA GLU A 147 -14.28 5.42 5.59
C GLU A 147 -13.90 4.03 6.14
N GLY A 148 -12.74 3.49 5.72
CA GLY A 148 -12.34 2.14 6.12
C GLY A 148 -13.27 1.08 5.54
N TRP A 149 -13.65 1.27 4.27
CA TRP A 149 -14.42 0.33 3.44
C TRP A 149 -15.92 0.25 3.74
N LYS A 150 -16.46 1.23 4.45
CA LYS A 150 -17.85 1.19 4.93
C LYS A 150 -18.84 1.89 4.01
N LYS A 151 -18.38 2.69 3.05
CA LYS A 151 -19.24 3.57 2.24
C LYS A 151 -18.74 3.68 0.80
N SER A 152 -19.64 3.56 -0.17
CA SER A 152 -19.33 3.85 -1.57
C SER A 152 -19.17 5.35 -1.77
N SER A 153 -18.15 5.72 -2.54
CA SER A 153 -17.86 7.13 -2.86
C SER A 153 -18.73 7.70 -3.98
N GLY A 154 -19.41 6.85 -4.75
CA GLY A 154 -20.13 7.24 -5.97
C GLY A 154 -19.24 7.51 -7.20
N TYR A 155 -17.91 7.43 -7.06
CA TYR A 155 -16.99 7.53 -8.19
C TYR A 155 -16.77 6.19 -8.86
N SER A 156 -16.84 6.17 -10.20
CA SER A 156 -16.31 5.04 -10.97
C SER A 156 -14.79 5.00 -10.86
N LEU A 157 -14.22 3.80 -10.89
CA LEU A 157 -12.77 3.59 -10.82
C LEU A 157 -12.01 4.37 -11.88
N GLU A 158 -12.48 4.39 -13.13
CA GLU A 158 -11.83 5.10 -14.23
C GLU A 158 -11.80 6.63 -14.00
N ASN A 159 -12.93 7.21 -13.61
CA ASN A 159 -13.01 8.66 -13.37
C ASN A 159 -12.16 9.06 -12.17
N PHE A 160 -12.12 8.21 -11.14
CA PHE A 160 -11.30 8.46 -9.96
C PHE A 160 -9.80 8.39 -10.29
N ILE A 161 -9.36 7.41 -11.11
CA ILE A 161 -7.98 7.33 -11.60
C ILE A 161 -7.58 8.61 -12.36
N LYS A 162 -8.40 9.05 -13.33
CA LYS A 162 -8.14 10.29 -14.07
C LYS A 162 -8.05 11.49 -13.15
N TRP A 163 -8.92 11.55 -12.15
CA TRP A 163 -8.93 12.63 -11.17
C TRP A 163 -7.66 12.66 -10.30
N VAL A 164 -7.25 11.54 -9.70
CA VAL A 164 -6.01 11.52 -8.88
C VAL A 164 -4.77 11.82 -9.70
N GLU A 165 -4.73 11.40 -10.97
CA GLU A 165 -3.65 11.75 -11.91
C GLU A 165 -3.56 13.24 -12.15
N GLN A 166 -4.69 13.88 -12.44
CA GLN A 166 -4.77 15.33 -12.68
C GLN A 166 -4.43 16.14 -11.43
N LYS A 167 -4.76 15.61 -10.25
CA LYS A 167 -4.54 16.27 -8.96
C LYS A 167 -3.15 16.04 -8.37
N GLY A 168 -2.31 15.23 -9.01
CA GLY A 168 -0.90 15.12 -8.67
C GLY A 168 -0.53 13.94 -7.78
N ALA A 169 -1.26 12.82 -7.86
CA ALA A 169 -0.73 11.55 -7.35
C ALA A 169 0.46 11.08 -8.23
N GLY A 170 1.52 10.54 -7.61
CA GLY A 170 2.65 9.96 -8.34
C GLY A 170 2.55 8.45 -8.53
N PHE A 171 1.73 7.79 -7.72
CA PHE A 171 1.55 6.34 -7.71
C PHE A 171 0.11 5.98 -7.35
N LEU A 172 -0.32 4.79 -7.76
CA LEU A 172 -1.58 4.20 -7.35
C LEU A 172 -1.34 2.94 -6.53
N LEU A 173 -2.15 2.73 -5.49
CA LEU A 173 -2.26 1.48 -4.75
C LEU A 173 -3.65 0.93 -4.98
N TYR A 174 -3.78 -0.14 -5.76
CA TYR A 174 -5.05 -0.80 -6.01
C TYR A 174 -5.25 -1.96 -5.06
N THR A 175 -6.35 -1.92 -4.30
CA THR A 175 -6.74 -3.01 -3.38
C THR A 175 -8.15 -3.48 -3.74
N ASN A 176 -8.31 -4.77 -4.05
CA ASN A 176 -9.64 -5.39 -4.02
C ASN A 176 -9.93 -5.84 -2.58
N ILE A 177 -10.82 -5.11 -1.91
CA ILE A 177 -11.08 -5.33 -0.49
C ILE A 177 -11.83 -6.63 -0.19
N GLN A 178 -12.50 -7.21 -1.20
CA GLN A 178 -13.21 -8.48 -1.05
C GLN A 178 -12.25 -9.64 -0.82
N THR A 179 -11.10 -9.60 -1.48
CA THR A 179 -10.07 -10.65 -1.36
C THR A 179 -8.99 -10.28 -0.33
N ASP A 180 -8.94 -9.04 0.16
CA ASP A 180 -7.89 -8.64 1.09
C ASP A 180 -7.91 -9.43 2.41
N GLY A 181 -6.72 -9.85 2.83
CA GLY A 181 -6.54 -10.74 3.99
C GLY A 181 -7.20 -12.11 3.87
N THR A 182 -7.76 -12.52 2.71
CA THR A 182 -8.45 -13.82 2.57
C THR A 182 -7.59 -14.95 2.02
N LEU A 183 -6.45 -14.63 1.37
CA LEU A 183 -5.59 -15.58 0.66
C LEU A 183 -6.28 -16.34 -0.49
N LYS A 184 -7.42 -15.83 -0.99
CA LYS A 184 -8.20 -16.47 -2.06
C LYS A 184 -7.69 -16.16 -3.48
N GLY A 185 -6.59 -15.43 -3.61
CA GLY A 185 -5.97 -15.10 -4.88
C GLY A 185 -5.95 -13.60 -5.18
N ALA A 186 -4.96 -13.18 -5.96
CA ALA A 186 -4.83 -11.80 -6.41
C ALA A 186 -5.92 -11.42 -7.41
N ASP A 187 -6.40 -10.17 -7.38
CA ASP A 187 -7.28 -9.65 -8.44
C ASP A 187 -6.47 -9.24 -9.67
N VAL A 188 -5.99 -10.23 -10.42
CA VAL A 188 -5.15 -10.03 -11.61
C VAL A 188 -5.89 -9.22 -12.68
N ARG A 189 -7.18 -9.51 -12.90
CA ARG A 189 -7.99 -8.83 -13.91
C ARG A 189 -8.28 -7.38 -13.53
N GLY A 190 -8.65 -7.11 -12.28
CA GLY A 190 -8.84 -5.76 -11.77
C GLY A 190 -7.54 -4.95 -11.84
N THR A 191 -6.43 -5.56 -11.42
CA THR A 191 -5.09 -4.96 -11.49
C THR A 191 -4.71 -4.60 -12.93
N GLN A 192 -4.91 -5.51 -13.88
CA GLN A 192 -4.62 -5.26 -15.30
C GLN A 192 -5.41 -4.06 -15.82
N LYS A 193 -6.72 -3.98 -15.52
CA LYS A 193 -7.54 -2.84 -15.92
C LYS A 193 -7.00 -1.52 -15.38
N VAL A 194 -6.61 -1.47 -14.10
CA VAL A 194 -6.04 -0.25 -13.50
C VAL A 194 -4.71 0.14 -14.16
N VAL A 195 -3.85 -0.83 -14.45
CA VAL A 195 -2.58 -0.61 -15.17
C VAL A 195 -2.81 -0.09 -16.59
N GLU A 196 -3.86 -0.54 -17.27
CA GLU A 196 -4.22 -0.09 -18.63
C GLU A 196 -4.86 1.32 -18.63
N MET A 197 -5.65 1.65 -17.61
CA MET A 197 -6.29 2.95 -17.46
C MET A 197 -5.35 4.06 -16.97
N SER A 198 -4.30 3.70 -16.21
CA SER A 198 -3.43 4.67 -15.56
C SER A 198 -2.12 4.94 -16.30
N ARG A 199 -1.68 6.19 -16.22
CA ARG A 199 -0.33 6.64 -16.61
C ARG A 199 0.67 6.56 -15.46
N LEU A 200 0.20 6.35 -14.24
CA LEU A 200 1.02 6.25 -13.03
C LEU A 200 1.48 4.81 -12.79
N PRO A 201 2.58 4.62 -12.05
CA PRO A 201 2.98 3.29 -11.60
C PRO A 201 1.99 2.76 -10.56
N VAL A 202 1.54 1.51 -10.74
CA VAL A 202 0.50 0.87 -9.93
C VAL A 202 1.09 -0.22 -9.04
N PHE A 203 0.70 -0.21 -7.75
CA PHE A 203 0.88 -1.33 -6.85
C PHE A 203 -0.40 -2.17 -6.79
N ALA A 204 -0.26 -3.48 -6.93
CA ALA A 204 -1.33 -4.44 -6.63
C ALA A 204 -1.30 -4.80 -5.14
N SER A 205 -2.45 -4.84 -4.50
CA SER A 205 -2.64 -5.27 -3.11
C SER A 205 -3.96 -6.03 -2.96
N GLY A 206 -4.08 -6.83 -1.91
CA GLY A 206 -5.28 -7.62 -1.63
C GLY A 206 -5.24 -9.02 -2.22
N GLY A 207 -5.51 -10.02 -1.36
CA GLY A 207 -5.80 -11.40 -1.78
C GLY A 207 -4.63 -12.26 -2.23
N ILE A 208 -3.45 -11.69 -2.50
CA ILE A 208 -2.24 -12.41 -2.92
C ILE A 208 -1.89 -13.50 -1.90
N GLY A 209 -2.19 -14.75 -2.25
CA GLY A 209 -2.21 -15.88 -1.33
C GLY A 209 -1.10 -16.88 -1.55
N CYS A 210 -0.58 -17.00 -2.77
CA CYS A 210 0.43 -18.00 -3.14
C CYS A 210 1.38 -17.51 -4.23
N THR A 211 2.46 -18.28 -4.49
CA THR A 211 3.45 -17.96 -5.53
C THR A 211 2.83 -17.86 -6.93
N LYS A 212 1.81 -18.66 -7.24
CA LYS A 212 1.09 -18.59 -8.52
C LYS A 212 0.41 -17.24 -8.73
N ASP A 213 -0.12 -16.61 -7.68
CA ASP A 213 -0.69 -15.26 -7.79
C ASP A 213 0.38 -14.25 -8.21
N VAL A 214 1.59 -14.39 -7.65
CA VAL A 214 2.73 -13.53 -7.98
C VAL A 214 3.18 -13.75 -9.42
N GLU A 215 3.20 -15.00 -9.90
CA GLU A 215 3.48 -15.33 -11.30
C GLU A 215 2.49 -14.67 -12.26
N GLU A 216 1.19 -14.71 -11.96
CA GLU A 216 0.19 -14.05 -12.81
C GLU A 216 0.35 -12.52 -12.80
N LEU A 217 0.65 -11.92 -11.64
CA LEU A 217 0.94 -10.49 -11.55
C LEU A 217 2.21 -10.10 -12.33
N LEU A 218 3.25 -10.94 -12.32
CA LEU A 218 4.49 -10.71 -13.08
C LEU A 218 4.27 -10.68 -14.60
N LYS A 219 3.22 -11.33 -15.11
CA LYS A 219 2.86 -11.28 -16.54
C LYS A 219 2.26 -9.93 -16.95
N LEU A 220 1.79 -9.11 -16.00
CA LEU A 220 1.16 -7.83 -16.28
C LEU A 220 2.19 -6.77 -16.66
N LYS A 221 2.23 -6.41 -17.95
CA LYS A 221 3.11 -5.37 -18.46
C LYS A 221 2.73 -4.00 -17.87
N GLY A 222 3.68 -3.37 -17.19
CA GLY A 222 3.51 -2.02 -16.64
C GLY A 222 3.05 -1.97 -15.19
N LEU A 223 2.78 -3.12 -14.56
CA LEU A 223 2.62 -3.19 -13.11
C LEU A 223 3.94 -2.78 -12.43
N TYR A 224 3.87 -1.86 -11.47
CA TYR A 224 5.06 -1.36 -10.79
C TYR A 224 5.50 -2.29 -9.67
N GLY A 225 4.54 -2.78 -8.87
CA GLY A 225 4.83 -3.64 -7.75
C GLY A 225 3.62 -4.34 -7.17
N ALA A 226 3.87 -5.21 -6.22
CA ALA A 226 2.86 -5.90 -5.42
C ALA A 226 3.17 -5.72 -3.94
N ILE A 227 2.11 -5.58 -3.13
CA ILE A 227 2.19 -5.50 -1.68
C ILE A 227 1.79 -6.86 -1.11
N LEU A 228 2.74 -7.50 -0.44
CA LEU A 228 2.58 -8.84 0.13
C LEU A 228 2.29 -8.72 1.61
N GLY A 229 1.10 -9.20 1.97
CA GLY A 229 0.51 -9.03 3.28
C GLY A 229 0.59 -10.29 4.13
N ARG A 230 -0.60 -10.75 4.55
CA ARG A 230 -0.85 -11.98 5.30
C ARG A 230 -0.12 -13.22 4.76
N SER A 231 0.03 -13.35 3.45
CA SER A 231 0.69 -14.51 2.81
C SER A 231 2.16 -14.68 3.20
N LEU A 232 2.87 -13.58 3.49
CA LEU A 232 4.24 -13.65 4.00
C LEU A 232 4.28 -14.22 5.42
N TYR A 233 3.38 -13.74 6.28
CA TYR A 233 3.36 -14.11 7.71
C TYR A 233 2.85 -15.54 7.94
N GLU A 234 1.98 -16.03 7.05
CA GLU A 234 1.48 -17.42 7.10
C GLU A 234 2.35 -18.41 6.30
N GLY A 235 3.53 -17.97 5.83
CA GLY A 235 4.48 -18.83 5.11
C GLY A 235 3.94 -19.39 3.78
N LYS A 236 2.87 -18.80 3.24
CA LYS A 236 2.30 -19.19 1.93
C LYS A 236 3.15 -18.71 0.76
N ILE A 237 3.92 -17.65 1.01
CA ILE A 237 4.89 -17.08 0.08
C ILE A 237 6.19 -16.86 0.84
N SER A 238 7.29 -17.39 0.31
CA SER A 238 8.64 -17.03 0.71
C SER A 238 9.16 -15.93 -0.21
N LEU A 239 9.38 -14.73 0.34
CA LEU A 239 9.85 -13.59 -0.43
C LEU A 239 11.23 -13.85 -1.04
N SER A 240 12.13 -14.49 -0.28
CA SER A 240 13.47 -14.83 -0.75
C SER A 240 13.45 -15.86 -1.89
N GLU A 241 12.56 -16.85 -1.83
CA GLU A 241 12.36 -17.80 -2.93
C GLU A 241 11.81 -17.12 -4.18
N ILE A 242 10.82 -16.23 -4.05
CA ILE A 242 10.27 -15.50 -5.19
C ILE A 242 11.35 -14.62 -5.83
N LYS A 243 12.09 -13.84 -5.04
CA LYS A 243 13.18 -12.98 -5.53
C LYS A 243 14.23 -13.81 -6.29
N LYS A 244 14.58 -14.98 -5.77
CA LYS A 244 15.51 -15.93 -6.42
C LYS A 244 14.94 -16.51 -7.71
N ASN A 245 13.71 -17.05 -7.68
CA ASN A 245 13.11 -17.79 -8.79
C ASN A 245 12.83 -16.90 -10.00
N PHE A 246 12.43 -15.65 -9.77
CA PHE A 246 12.08 -14.71 -10.84
C PHE A 246 13.20 -13.71 -11.16
N LYS A 247 14.38 -13.84 -10.52
CA LYS A 247 15.56 -12.97 -10.70
C LYS A 247 15.20 -11.48 -10.58
N LEU A 248 14.43 -11.14 -9.54
CA LEU A 248 13.86 -9.81 -9.31
C LEU A 248 14.73 -8.91 -8.44
#